data_AF-H1S3F5-F1
#
_entry.id   AF-H1S3F5-F1
#
_cell.length_a   1.000
_cell.length_b   1.000
_cell.length_c   1.000
_cell.angle_alpha   90.00
_cell.angle_beta   90.00
_cell.angle_gamma   90.00
#
_symmetry.space_group_name_H-M   'P 1'
#
loop_
_entity.id
_entity.type
_entity.pdbx_description
1 polymer ?
#
loop_
_entity_poly.entity_id
_entity_poly.type
_entity_poly.pdbx_seq_one_letter_code
_entity_poly.pdbx_strand_id
1 'polypeptide(L)' 'MPIPGTRKRKRLEKNLGAADIAFTTGDLREIDGAFSTISVQGKRLSEDHTKLIDR' A
#
# COMPACT_ATOMS: atom_id res chain seq x y z
N MET A 1 -3.05 -1.51 -7.10
CA MET A 1 -3.66 -1.37 -5.75
C MET A 1 -3.14 -2.48 -4.85
N PRO A 2 -2.54 -2.19 -3.69
CA PRO A 2 -2.25 -3.23 -2.71
C PRO A 2 -3.58 -3.75 -2.14
N ILE A 3 -3.81 -5.06 -2.19
CA ILE A 3 -4.96 -5.70 -1.54
C ILE A 3 -4.48 -6.19 -0.17
N PRO A 4 -4.85 -5.53 0.95
CA PRO A 4 -4.45 -5.96 2.27
C PRO A 4 -5.21 -7.23 2.67
N GLY A 5 -4.48 -8.32 2.89
CA GLY A 5 -5.05 -9.56 3.43
C GLY A 5 -5.12 -9.53 4.96
N THR A 6 -6.25 -9.94 5.54
CA THR A 6 -6.35 -10.17 6.98
C THR A 6 -7.37 -11.26 7.31
N ARG A 7 -7.10 -12.03 8.38
CA ARG A 7 -8.03 -13.03 8.93
C ARG A 7 -8.77 -12.53 10.17
N LYS A 8 -8.41 -11.34 10.69
CA LYS A 8 -8.98 -10.78 11.91
C LYS A 8 -10.04 -9.74 11.55
N ARG A 9 -11.28 -9.95 11.98
CA ARG A 9 -12.41 -9.04 11.68
C ARG A 9 -12.13 -7.58 12.06
N LYS A 10 -11.54 -7.34 13.24
CA LYS A 10 -11.10 -5.99 13.68
C LYS A 10 -10.15 -5.29 12.70
N ARG A 11 -9.31 -6.03 11.97
CA ARG A 11 -8.39 -5.45 10.97
C ARG A 11 -9.12 -5.11 9.67
N LEU A 12 -10.12 -5.91 9.30
CA LEU A 12 -10.98 -5.61 8.16
C LEU A 12 -11.77 -4.32 8.42
N GLU A 13 -12.42 -4.22 9.57
CA GLU A 13 -13.19 -3.03 9.99
C GLU A 13 -12.32 -1.75 9.96
N LYS A 14 -11.08 -1.83 10.50
CA LYS A 14 -10.13 -0.71 10.43
C LYS A 14 -9.76 -0.34 8.98
N ASN A 15 -9.47 -1.33 8.14
CA ASN A 15 -9.05 -1.07 6.76
C ASN A 15 -10.19 -0.47 5.91
N LEU A 16 -11.43 -0.89 6.16
CA LEU A 16 -12.61 -0.34 5.48
C LEU A 16 -12.81 1.14 5.79
N GLY A 17 -12.60 1.56 7.04
CA GLY A 17 -12.69 2.97 7.44
C GLY A 17 -11.66 3.89 6.77
N ALA A 18 -10.64 3.36 6.08
CA ALA A 18 -9.71 4.17 5.32
C ALA A 18 -10.36 4.82 4.07
N ALA A 19 -11.46 4.26 3.57
CA ALA A 19 -12.17 4.81 2.41
C ALA A 19 -12.81 6.17 2.69
N ASP A 20 -13.10 6.46 3.97
CA ASP A 20 -13.75 7.69 4.41
C ASP A 20 -12.73 8.81 4.71
N ILE A 21 -11.43 8.54 4.60
CA ILE A 21 -10.37 9.50 4.90
C ILE A 21 -9.99 10.27 3.63
N ALA A 22 -10.15 11.58 3.65
CA ALA A 22 -9.64 12.47 2.62
C ALA A 22 -8.35 13.14 3.08
N PHE A 23 -7.31 13.07 2.26
CA PHE A 23 -6.06 13.79 2.49
C PHE A 23 -6.10 15.18 1.88
N THR A 24 -5.53 16.15 2.58
CA THR A 24 -5.26 17.47 2.02
C THR A 24 -4.01 17.43 1.14
N THR A 25 -3.80 18.50 0.37
CA THR A 25 -2.57 18.65 -0.43
C THR A 25 -1.31 18.77 0.44
N GLY A 26 -1.43 19.29 1.66
CA GLY A 26 -0.34 19.35 2.63
C GLY A 26 0.07 17.96 3.10
N ASP A 27 -0.92 17.15 3.49
CA ASP A 27 -0.68 15.77 3.98
C ASP A 27 0.03 14.93 2.91
N LEU A 28 -0.41 15.01 1.66
CA LEU A 28 0.20 14.27 0.56
C LEU A 28 1.67 14.69 0.33
N ARG A 29 1.97 15.99 0.39
CA ARG A 29 3.35 16.49 0.26
C ARG A 29 4.24 16.02 1.40
N GLU A 30 3.73 16.01 2.62
CA GLU A 30 4.46 15.52 3.79
C GLU A 30 4.78 14.02 3.66
N ILE A 31 3.77 13.22 3.30
CA ILE A 31 3.91 11.79 3.05
C ILE A 31 4.96 11.54 1.96
N ASP A 32 4.83 12.17 0.81
CA ASP A 32 5.76 11.99 -0.31
C ASP A 32 7.20 12.37 0.08
N GLY A 33 7.37 13.49 0.79
CA GLY A 33 8.68 13.92 1.28
C GLY A 33 9.32 12.95 2.28
N ALA A 34 8.51 12.35 3.16
CA ALA A 34 9.01 11.33 4.08
C ALA A 34 9.43 10.05 3.32
N PHE A 35 8.62 9.57 2.38
CA PHE A 35 8.88 8.35 1.63
C PHE A 35 10.01 8.49 0.61
N SER A 36 10.27 9.68 0.05
CA SER A 36 11.34 9.89 -0.94
C SER A 36 12.74 9.60 -0.40
N THR A 37 12.91 9.59 0.92
CA THR A 37 14.18 9.29 1.58
C THR A 37 14.43 7.78 1.74
N ILE A 38 13.41 6.94 1.52
CA ILE A 38 13.48 5.50 1.74
C ILE A 38 13.93 4.80 0.45
N SER A 39 15.10 4.17 0.49
CA SER A 39 15.54 3.28 -0.58
C SER A 39 14.78 1.95 -0.53
N VAL A 40 13.91 1.69 -1.51
CA VAL A 40 13.19 0.42 -1.61
C VAL A 40 14.14 -0.67 -2.11
N GLN A 41 14.29 -1.73 -1.32
CA GLN A 41 15.21 -2.83 -1.60
C GLN A 41 14.44 -4.10 -2.00
N GLY A 42 14.91 -4.76 -3.05
CA GLY A 42 14.33 -6.01 -3.54
C GLY A 42 12.99 -5.86 -4.28
N LYS A 43 12.56 -6.93 -4.95
CA LYS A 43 11.26 -7.02 -5.63
C LYS A 43 10.27 -7.77 -4.73
N ARG A 44 9.02 -7.31 -4.69
CA ARG A 44 7.96 -7.98 -3.89
C ARG A 44 7.64 -9.40 -4.38
N LEU A 45 7.88 -9.66 -5.66
CA LEU A 45 7.70 -10.94 -6.33
C LEU A 45 9.00 -11.32 -7.04
N SER A 46 9.26 -12.61 -7.17
CA SER A 46 10.31 -13.11 -8.05
C SER A 46 9.96 -12.80 -9.52
N GLU A 47 10.95 -12.85 -10.39
CA GLU A 47 10.76 -12.55 -11.81
C GLU A 47 9.80 -13.55 -12.47
N ASP A 48 9.87 -14.83 -12.06
CA ASP A 48 8.97 -15.87 -12.55
C ASP A 48 7.54 -15.66 -12.06
N HIS A 49 7.34 -15.23 -10.80
CA HIS A 49 6.01 -14.95 -10.27
C HIS A 49 5.39 -13.69 -10.87
N THR A 50 6.22 -12.74 -11.34
CA THR A 50 5.73 -11.54 -12.01
C THR A 50 5.13 -11.87 -13.39
N LYS A 51 5.71 -12.82 -14.13
CA LYS A 51 5.22 -13.26 -15.46
C LYS A 51 3.83 -13.92 -15.40
N LEU A 52 3.40 -14.39 -14.24
CA LEU A 52 2.12 -15.08 -14.03
C LEU A 52 0.94 -14.14 -13.76
N ILE A 53 1.18 -12.85 -13.54
CA ILE A 53 0.13 -11.89 -13.11
C ILE A 53 -0.64 -11.28 -14.30
N ASP A 54 -0.04 -11.22 -15.49
CA ASP A 54 -0.65 -10.64 -16.71
C ASP A 54 -1.22 -11.70 -17.67
N ARG A 55 -1.63 -12.88 -17.17
CA ARG A 55 -2.20 -13.96 -17.97
C ARG A 55 -3.69 -14.15 -17.72
#